data_AF-A0A917QU52-F1
#
_entry.id   AF-A0A917QU52-F1
#
_cell.length_a   1.000
_cell.length_b   1.000
_cell.length_c   1.000
_cell.angle_alpha   90.00
_cell.angle_beta   90.00
_cell.angle_gamma   90.00
#
_symmetry.space_group_name_H-M   'P 1'
#
loop_
_entity.id
_entity.type
_entity.pdbx_description
1 polymer ?
#
loop_
_entity_poly.entity_id
_entity_poly.type
_entity_poly.pdbx_seq_one_letter_code
_entity_poly.pdbx_strand_id
1 'polypeptide(L)' 'MATMMERIKEYLRGPKGQEHAHRVKVMARDPQNQSRLRYFMDRWRSRGTHH' A
#
# COMPACT_ATOMS: atom_id res chain seq x y z
N MET A 1 -2.13 14.98 22.21
CA MET A 1 -1.27 13.87 21.77
C MET A 1 -1.68 13.53 20.35
N ALA A 2 -0.90 13.92 19.35
CA ALA A 2 -1.22 13.59 17.96
C ALA A 2 -1.21 12.06 17.81
N THR A 3 -2.33 11.49 17.41
CA THR A 3 -2.45 10.05 17.19
C THR A 3 -1.60 9.64 15.99
N MET A 4 -1.17 8.36 15.95
CA MET A 4 -0.43 7.82 14.79
C MET A 4 -1.16 8.11 13.46
N MET A 5 -2.49 8.13 13.50
CA MET A 5 -3.35 8.46 12.36
C MET A 5 -3.23 9.92 11.91
N GLU A 6 -3.10 10.87 12.84
CA GLU A 6 -2.88 12.29 12.51
C GLU A 6 -1.52 12.50 11.85
N ARG A 7 -0.46 11.85 12.34
CA ARG A 7 0.86 11.92 11.70
C ARG A 7 0.84 11.36 10.28
N ILE A 8 0.10 10.27 10.05
CA ILE A 8 -0.08 9.72 8.69
C ILE A 8 -0.87 10.70 7.82
N LYS A 9 -1.93 11.34 8.33
CA LYS A 9 -2.68 12.35 7.58
C LYS A 9 -1.83 13.58 7.26
N GLU A 10 -1.05 14.07 8.20
CA GLU A 10 -0.13 15.19 7.99
C GLU A 10 0.96 14.83 6.98
N TYR A 11 1.52 13.62 7.08
CA TYR A 11 2.49 13.11 6.11
C TYR A 11 1.90 12.99 4.70
N LEU A 12 0.67 12.47 4.58
CA LEU A 12 -0.06 12.37 3.32
C LEU A 12 -0.44 13.73 2.74
N ARG A 13 -0.68 14.75 3.59
CA ARG A 13 -0.94 16.14 3.16
C ARG A 13 0.31 16.86 2.67
N GLY A 14 1.50 16.42 3.07
CA GLY A 14 2.77 16.98 2.60
C GLY A 14 3.07 16.67 1.12
N PRO A 15 4.02 17.39 0.49
CA PRO A 15 4.40 17.18 -0.91
C PRO A 15 4.93 15.75 -1.16
N LYS A 16 5.64 15.16 -0.20
CA LYS A 16 6.08 13.75 -0.26
C LYS A 16 4.88 12.79 -0.24
N GLY A 17 3.88 13.07 0.59
CA GLY A 17 2.65 12.28 0.67
C GLY A 17 1.85 12.27 -0.63
N GLN A 18 1.75 13.43 -1.29
CA GLN A 18 1.13 13.58 -2.62
C GLN A 18 1.89 12.76 -3.68
N GLU A 19 3.21 12.81 -3.69
CA GLU A 19 4.03 12.02 -4.63
C GLU A 19 3.85 10.51 -4.41
N HIS A 20 3.88 10.07 -3.15
CA HIS A 20 3.62 8.68 -2.80
C HIS A 20 2.18 8.27 -3.13
N ALA A 21 1.19 9.10 -2.84
CA ALA A 21 -0.21 8.83 -3.19
C ALA A 21 -0.42 8.74 -4.70
N HIS A 22 0.26 9.60 -5.47
CA HIS A 22 0.22 9.54 -6.93
C HIS A 22 0.91 8.27 -7.44
N ARG A 23 2.09 7.94 -6.92
CA ARG A 23 2.81 6.70 -7.26
C ARG A 23 2.00 5.46 -6.91
N VAL A 24 1.34 5.45 -5.76
CA VAL A 24 0.42 4.37 -5.34
C VAL A 24 -0.79 4.30 -6.25
N LYS A 25 -1.42 5.43 -6.62
CA LYS A 25 -2.53 5.45 -7.58
C LYS A 25 -2.11 4.93 -8.95
N VAL A 26 -0.92 5.32 -9.43
CA VAL A 26 -0.36 4.84 -10.71
C VAL A 26 -0.06 3.34 -10.62
N MET A 27 0.58 2.88 -9.56
CA MET A 27 0.84 1.45 -9.32
C MET A 27 -0.44 0.64 -9.15
N ALA A 28 -1.47 1.20 -8.53
CA ALA A 28 -2.78 0.56 -8.36
C ALA A 28 -3.56 0.50 -9.67
N ARG A 29 -3.35 1.48 -10.56
CA ARG A 29 -3.95 1.50 -11.90
C ARG A 29 -3.22 0.59 -12.88
N ASP A 30 -2.01 0.14 -12.54
CA ASP A 30 -1.24 -0.80 -13.34
C ASP A 30 -1.73 -2.25 -13.09
N PRO A 31 -2.31 -2.92 -14.12
CA PRO A 31 -2.84 -4.27 -13.98
C PRO A 31 -1.75 -5.34 -13.79
N GLN A 32 -0.51 -5.07 -14.21
CA GLN A 32 0.60 -6.02 -14.00
C GLN A 32 1.02 -6.05 -12.53
N ASN A 33 1.04 -4.90 -11.86
CA ASN A 33 1.29 -4.82 -10.42
C ASN A 33 0.18 -5.46 -9.59
N GLN A 34 -1.10 -5.30 -9.98
CA GLN A 34 -2.19 -6.00 -9.31
C GLN A 34 -2.02 -7.53 -9.38
N SER A 35 -1.60 -8.05 -10.53
CA SER A 35 -1.39 -9.49 -10.72
C SER A 35 -0.24 -10.01 -9.84
N ARG A 36 0.85 -9.25 -9.74
CA ARG A 36 1.97 -9.54 -8.83
C ARG A 36 1.56 -9.47 -7.36
N LEU A 37 0.82 -8.43 -6.97
CA LEU A 37 0.29 -8.28 -5.61
C LEU A 37 -0.63 -9.44 -5.24
N ARG A 38 -1.51 -9.86 -6.16
CA ARG A 38 -2.40 -10.99 -5.95
C ARG A 38 -1.63 -12.29 -5.79
N TYR A 39 -0.62 -12.54 -6.62
CA TYR A 39 0.27 -13.70 -6.47
C TYR A 39 1.03 -13.68 -5.14
N PHE A 40 1.56 -12.52 -4.72
CA PHE A 40 2.24 -12.38 -3.43
C PHE A 40 1.29 -12.59 -2.26
N MET A 41 0.09 -12.02 -2.30
CA MET A 41 -0.93 -12.22 -1.26
C MET A 41 -1.38 -13.67 -1.19
N ASP A 42 -1.59 -14.31 -2.33
CA ASP A 42 -1.99 -15.73 -2.41
C ASP A 42 -0.91 -16.65 -1.84
N ARG A 43 0.37 -16.37 -2.18
CA ARG A 43 1.53 -17.08 -1.63
C ARG A 43 1.70 -16.86 -0.12
N TRP A 44 1.48 -15.63 0.35
CA TRP A 44 1.59 -15.31 1.77
C TRP A 44 0.44 -15.95 2.57
N ARG A 45 -0.79 -15.92 2.03
CA ARG A 45 -1.96 -16.58 2.62
C ARG A 45 -1.77 -18.09 2.70
N SER A 46 -1.22 -18.71 1.65
CA SER A 46 -0.91 -20.14 1.63
C SER A 46 0.17 -20.53 2.64
N ARG A 47 1.14 -19.64 2.92
CA ARG A 47 2.13 -19.87 3.99
C ARG A 47 1.54 -19.79 5.40
N GLY A 48 0.44 -19.08 5.59
CA GLY A 48 -0.26 -19.03 6.88
C GLY A 48 -1.24 -20.18 7.13
N THR A 49 -1.51 -21.02 6.13
CA THR A 49 -2.49 -22.14 6.22
C THR A 49 -1.84 -23.51 6.41
N HIS A 50 -0.52 -23.56 6.63
CA HIS A 50 0.20 -24.79 6.97
C HIS A 50 0.47 -24.81 8.48
N HIS A 51 -0.59 -25.05 9.26
CA HIS A 51 -0.51 -25.42 10.67
C HIS A 51 -1.67 -26.36 11.01
#